data_AF-A0AAD8DUW7-F1
#
_entry.id   AF-A0AAD8DUW7-F1
#
_cell.length_a   1.000
_cell.length_b   1.000
_cell.length_c   1.000
_cell.angle_alpha   90.00
_cell.angle_beta   90.00
_cell.angle_gamma   90.00
#
_symmetry.space_group_name_H-M   'P 1'
#
loop_
_entity.id
_entity.type
_entity.pdbx_description
1 polymer ?
#
loop_
_entity_poly.entity_id
_entity_poly.type
_entity_poly.pdbx_seq_one_letter_code
_entity_poly.pdbx_strand_id
1 'polypeptide(L)'
;MKRDADRKLVPLTTVAITFSSTTLPKYVFINLFRYQVNTYIPPLVQCYKCFKFNHSAKICRSEQMCSSCSGNHLYKECLTDTLLCINCGGAHLAISRDCPIKKKKLEEKRNLIVNQHRTFASIVKDDNNFPVLKSKPVHKIVNNSDNIVNDSTFLNKKSNVVVEKNNEIEKIANNEIILNAIVKSLVALANSTGTEPMTLNKIKDVFLSNLL
;
A
#
# COMPACT_ATOMS: atom_id res chain seq x y z
N MET A 1 15.87 6.97 14.99
CA MET A 1 16.35 6.70 16.37
C MET A 1 15.15 6.50 17.28
N LYS A 2 15.26 5.62 18.29
CA LYS A 2 14.26 5.41 19.35
C LYS A 2 14.84 5.99 20.65
N ARG A 3 14.01 6.37 21.62
CA ARG A 3 14.48 6.70 22.99
C ARG A 3 14.40 5.46 23.88
N ASP A 4 15.45 5.20 24.65
CA ASP A 4 15.45 4.18 25.71
C ASP A 4 14.71 4.66 26.97
N ALA A 5 14.70 3.84 28.03
CA ALA A 5 14.09 4.19 29.31
C ALA A 5 14.71 5.45 29.94
N ASP A 6 16.00 5.68 29.70
CA ASP A 6 16.79 6.83 30.16
C ASP A 6 16.68 8.05 29.22
N ARG A 7 15.78 7.99 28.23
CA ARG A 7 15.54 9.01 27.20
C ARG A 7 16.73 9.25 26.24
N LYS A 8 17.77 8.41 26.24
CA LYS A 8 18.88 8.49 25.29
C LYS A 8 18.45 7.97 23.92
N LEU A 9 18.98 8.58 22.86
CA LEU A 9 18.69 8.18 21.49
C LEU A 9 19.49 6.93 21.12
N VAL A 10 18.78 5.84 20.85
CA VAL A 10 19.34 4.59 20.36
C VAL A 10 19.02 4.39 18.86
N PRO A 11 19.92 3.76 18.08
CA PRO A 11 19.63 3.38 16.70
C PRO A 11 18.41 2.44 16.60
N LEU A 12 17.67 2.50 15.48
CA LEU A 12 16.66 1.47 15.19
C LEU A 12 17.35 0.28 14.53
N THR A 13 16.90 -0.92 14.88
CA THR A 13 17.31 -2.16 14.21
C THR A 13 16.54 -2.43 12.92
N THR A 14 15.47 -1.69 12.66
CA THR A 14 14.58 -1.88 11.51
C THR A 14 14.34 -0.57 10.78
N VAL A 15 14.23 -0.64 9.45
CA VAL A 15 13.88 0.49 8.58
C VAL A 15 12.59 0.19 7.82
N ALA A 16 11.82 1.23 7.51
CA ALA A 16 10.68 1.13 6.60
C ALA A 16 11.11 1.67 5.23
N ILE A 17 10.90 0.88 4.18
CA ILE A 17 11.28 1.20 2.80
C ILE A 17 10.04 1.06 1.94
N THR A 18 9.85 2.00 1.01
CA THR A 18 8.76 1.97 0.03
C THR A 18 9.31 1.49 -1.31
N PHE A 19 8.62 0.55 -1.95
CA PHE A 19 8.98 0.05 -3.28
C PHE A 19 8.02 0.60 -4.33
N SER A 20 8.53 0.99 -5.49
CA SER A 20 7.71 1.36 -6.66
C SER A 20 7.12 0.13 -7.39
N SER A 21 6.98 -0.99 -6.69
CA SER A 21 6.48 -2.27 -7.21
C SER A 21 5.08 -2.55 -6.69
N THR A 22 4.27 -3.26 -7.48
CA THR A 22 2.95 -3.75 -7.07
C THR A 22 3.02 -4.99 -6.18
N THR A 23 4.17 -5.69 -6.20
CA THR A 23 4.44 -6.88 -5.39
C THR A 23 5.57 -6.61 -4.42
N LEU A 24 5.42 -7.11 -3.18
CA LEU A 24 6.44 -6.95 -2.15
C LEU A 24 7.59 -7.95 -2.40
N PRO A 25 8.84 -7.49 -2.60
CA PRO A 25 9.98 -8.38 -2.75
C PRO A 25 10.16 -9.20 -1.48
N LYS A 26 10.54 -10.48 -1.57
CA LYS A 26 10.83 -11.29 -0.37
C LYS A 26 12.10 -10.82 0.35
N TYR A 27 13.05 -10.25 -0.40
CA TYR A 27 14.36 -9.85 0.09
C TYR A 27 14.84 -8.58 -0.57
N VAL A 28 15.67 -7.81 0.15
CA VAL A 28 16.47 -6.70 -0.40
C VAL A 28 17.93 -6.91 -0.06
N PHE A 29 18.79 -6.45 -0.96
CA PHE A 29 20.23 -6.42 -0.74
C PHE A 29 20.64 -4.99 -0.37
N ILE A 30 21.26 -4.85 0.79
CA ILE A 30 21.88 -3.59 1.21
C ILE A 30 23.36 -3.91 1.38
N ASN A 31 24.19 -3.33 0.52
CA ASN A 31 25.59 -3.72 0.33
C ASN A 31 25.69 -5.23 -0.02
N LEU A 32 26.51 -5.98 0.72
CA LEU A 32 26.72 -7.42 0.52
C LEU A 32 25.76 -8.31 1.33
N PHE A 33 24.78 -7.71 2.03
CA PHE A 33 23.89 -8.42 2.95
C PHE A 33 22.47 -8.51 2.42
N ARG A 34 21.86 -9.68 2.63
CA ARG A 34 20.47 -9.97 2.26
C ARG A 34 19.57 -9.84 3.48
N TYR A 35 18.53 -9.01 3.37
CA TYR A 35 17.55 -8.78 4.41
C TYR A 35 16.18 -9.26 3.97
N GLN A 36 15.46 -9.95 4.86
CA GLN A 36 14.07 -10.31 4.64
C GLN A 36 13.19 -9.06 4.73
N VAL A 37 12.28 -8.92 3.77
CA VAL A 37 11.30 -7.84 3.77
C VAL A 37 10.00 -8.37 4.36
N ASN A 38 9.47 -7.62 5.33
CA ASN A 38 8.16 -7.88 5.91
C ASN A 38 7.23 -6.72 5.58
N THR A 39 5.94 -7.03 5.39
CA THR A 39 4.91 -6.01 5.15
C THR A 39 4.88 -5.03 6.33
N TYR A 40 5.04 -3.74 6.03
CA TYR A 40 4.94 -2.70 7.04
C TYR A 40 3.46 -2.48 7.43
N ILE A 41 3.13 -2.76 8.69
CA ILE A 41 1.81 -2.45 9.26
C ILE A 41 1.96 -1.16 10.10
N PRO A 42 1.49 0.00 9.60
CA PRO A 42 1.62 1.24 10.34
C PRO A 42 0.83 1.18 11.64
N PRO A 43 1.27 1.86 12.71
CA PRO A 43 0.55 1.90 13.98
C PRO A 43 -0.88 2.43 13.80
N LEU A 44 -1.78 2.02 14.70
CA LEU A 44 -3.12 2.58 14.74
C LEU A 44 -3.06 4.03 15.21
N VAL A 45 -3.73 4.92 14.48
CA VAL A 45 -3.93 6.29 14.92
C VAL A 45 -4.91 6.26 16.09
N GLN A 46 -4.47 6.77 17.24
CA GLN A 46 -5.29 6.90 18.43
C GLN A 46 -5.37 8.38 18.81
N CYS A 47 -6.58 8.87 19.01
CA CYS A 47 -6.82 10.25 19.41
C CYS A 47 -6.44 10.44 20.89
N TYR A 48 -5.53 11.35 21.23
CA TYR A 48 -5.18 11.62 22.63
C TYR A 48 -6.18 12.55 23.36
N LYS A 49 -7.25 12.99 22.68
CA LYS A 49 -8.35 13.76 23.26
C LYS A 49 -9.47 12.84 23.77
N CYS A 50 -9.98 11.96 22.90
CA CYS A 50 -11.08 11.06 23.23
C CYS A 50 -10.69 9.57 23.30
N PHE A 51 -9.42 9.22 23.09
CA PHE A 51 -8.85 7.86 23.10
C PHE A 51 -9.44 6.82 22.14
N LYS A 52 -10.38 7.23 21.27
CA LYS A 52 -10.89 6.43 20.16
C LYS A 52 -9.87 6.35 19.02
N PHE A 53 -10.03 5.32 18.19
CA PHE A 53 -9.15 5.05 17.06
C PHE A 53 -9.55 5.81 15.78
N ASN A 54 -8.65 5.83 14.80
CA ASN A 54 -8.84 6.29 13.40
C ASN A 54 -8.84 7.82 13.17
N HIS A 55 -8.54 8.63 14.18
CA HIS A 55 -8.36 10.07 13.99
C HIS A 55 -7.36 10.64 14.99
N SER A 56 -6.75 11.77 14.64
CA SER A 56 -5.82 12.48 15.53
C SER A 56 -6.57 13.48 16.41
N ALA A 57 -5.93 13.91 17.51
CA ALA A 57 -6.51 14.92 18.41
C ALA A 57 -6.81 16.25 17.70
N LYS A 58 -6.02 16.62 16.68
CA LYS A 58 -6.15 17.89 15.94
C LYS A 58 -7.49 18.04 15.21
N ILE A 59 -8.07 16.93 14.75
CA ILE A 59 -9.34 16.91 14.01
C ILE A 59 -10.50 16.40 14.88
N CYS A 60 -10.26 16.17 16.17
CA CYS A 60 -11.25 15.61 17.08
C CYS A 60 -12.26 16.68 17.53
N ARG A 61 -13.54 16.38 17.33
CA ARG A 61 -14.66 17.24 17.78
C ARG A 61 -15.23 16.83 19.14
N SER A 62 -14.80 15.69 19.69
CA SER A 62 -15.25 15.21 21.00
C SER A 62 -14.61 16.01 22.14
N GLU A 63 -15.17 15.89 23.33
CA GLU A 63 -14.62 16.47 24.57
C GLU A 63 -13.34 15.76 25.03
N GLN A 64 -12.63 16.39 25.95
CA GLN A 64 -11.41 15.84 26.53
C GLN A 64 -11.76 14.74 27.52
N MET A 65 -11.23 13.55 27.30
CA MET A 65 -11.42 12.40 28.18
C MET A 65 -10.15 12.13 28.99
N CYS A 66 -10.30 11.41 30.09
CA CYS A 66 -9.19 10.89 30.90
C CYS A 66 -8.75 9.51 30.39
N SER A 67 -7.44 9.28 30.22
CA SER A 67 -6.91 7.98 29.81
C SER A 67 -6.99 6.91 30.89
N SER A 68 -7.19 7.32 32.14
CA SER A 68 -7.25 6.44 33.32
C SER A 68 -8.65 5.91 33.52
N CYS A 69 -9.63 6.79 33.78
CA CYS A 69 -10.97 6.41 34.23
C CYS A 69 -12.08 6.71 33.20
N SER A 70 -11.74 7.21 32.01
CA SER A 70 -12.71 7.61 30.98
C SER A 70 -13.67 8.74 31.39
N GLY A 71 -13.32 9.55 32.39
CA GLY A 71 -14.07 10.75 32.78
C GLY A 71 -13.77 11.99 31.92
N ASN A 72 -14.59 13.04 32.02
CA ASN A 72 -14.44 14.31 31.28
C ASN A 72 -13.50 15.29 32.00
N HIS A 73 -12.21 14.97 32.02
CA HIS A 73 -11.14 15.80 32.61
C HIS A 73 -9.78 15.38 32.04
N LEU A 74 -8.72 16.14 32.34
CA LEU A 74 -7.36 15.79 31.94
C LEU A 74 -6.79 14.68 32.82
N TYR A 75 -5.93 13.81 32.29
CA TYR A 75 -5.26 12.75 33.07
C TYR A 75 -4.58 13.25 34.36
N LYS A 76 -4.06 14.49 34.36
CA LYS A 76 -3.41 15.13 35.52
C LYS A 76 -4.37 15.48 36.65
N GLU A 77 -5.67 15.60 36.35
CA GLU A 77 -6.74 15.96 37.29
C GLU A 77 -7.50 14.71 37.77
N CYS A 78 -7.05 13.52 37.36
CA CYS A 78 -7.70 12.27 37.70
C CYS A 78 -7.45 11.92 39.17
N LEU A 79 -8.52 11.90 39.96
CA LEU A 79 -8.50 11.50 41.37
C LEU A 79 -8.79 9.99 41.56
N THR A 80 -9.11 9.30 40.47
CA THR A 80 -9.51 7.89 40.49
C THR A 80 -8.31 6.99 40.22
N ASP A 81 -8.04 6.05 41.12
CA ASP A 81 -7.03 5.00 40.93
C ASP A 81 -7.54 3.81 40.09
N THR A 82 -8.85 3.71 39.89
CA THR A 82 -9.45 2.68 39.05
C THR A 82 -9.22 2.98 37.58
N LEU A 83 -8.64 1.99 36.89
CA LEU A 83 -8.44 2.05 35.45
C LEU A 83 -9.68 1.56 34.74
N LEU A 84 -10.15 2.32 33.76
CA LEU A 84 -11.27 1.99 32.90
C LEU A 84 -10.95 2.44 31.46
N CYS A 85 -10.83 1.47 30.56
CA CYS A 85 -10.59 1.75 29.16
C CYS A 85 -11.87 2.17 28.43
N ILE A 86 -11.87 3.36 27.81
CA ILE A 86 -13.02 3.85 27.03
C ILE A 86 -13.42 2.95 25.85
N ASN A 87 -12.47 2.14 25.34
CA ASN A 87 -12.70 1.35 24.13
C ASN A 87 -13.28 -0.04 24.43
N CYS A 88 -12.91 -0.66 25.55
CA CYS A 88 -13.30 -2.03 25.89
C CYS A 88 -13.91 -2.21 27.30
N GLY A 89 -13.93 -1.16 28.13
CA GLY A 89 -14.37 -1.23 29.51
C GLY A 89 -13.45 -2.00 30.46
N GLY A 90 -12.27 -2.43 29.99
CA GLY A 90 -11.33 -3.22 30.80
C GLY A 90 -10.52 -2.39 31.81
N ALA A 91 -9.97 -3.08 32.82
CA ALA A 91 -9.16 -2.50 33.89
C ALA A 91 -7.72 -2.16 33.45
N HIS A 92 -7.58 -1.25 32.49
CA HIS A 92 -6.29 -0.76 32.00
C HIS A 92 -6.41 0.64 31.38
N LEU A 93 -5.28 1.34 31.24
CA LEU A 93 -5.24 2.65 30.56
C LEU A 93 -5.80 2.55 29.14
N ALA A 94 -6.48 3.60 28.68
CA ALA A 94 -7.03 3.67 27.32
C ALA A 94 -5.95 3.56 26.21
N ILE A 95 -4.70 3.90 26.52
CA ILE A 95 -3.55 3.82 25.62
C ILE A 95 -2.85 2.44 25.62
N SER A 96 -3.23 1.55 26.54
CA SER A 96 -2.59 0.24 26.73
C SER A 96 -2.49 -0.55 25.43
N ARG A 97 -1.38 -1.27 25.25
CA ARG A 97 -1.15 -2.19 24.13
C ARG A 97 -1.99 -3.46 24.26
N ASP A 98 -2.42 -3.78 25.49
CA ASP A 98 -3.13 -5.01 25.79
C ASP A 98 -4.64 -4.94 25.59
N CYS A 99 -5.16 -3.77 25.23
CA CYS A 99 -6.57 -3.59 24.93
C CYS A 99 -7.04 -4.56 23.81
N PRO A 100 -8.06 -5.40 24.06
CA PRO A 100 -8.54 -6.38 23.08
C PRO A 100 -9.08 -5.71 21.81
N ILE A 101 -9.76 -4.56 21.95
CA ILE A 101 -10.27 -3.79 20.81
C ILE A 101 -9.12 -3.21 19.97
N LYS A 102 -8.01 -2.79 20.61
CA LYS A 102 -6.82 -2.31 19.91
C LYS A 102 -6.15 -3.43 19.13
N LYS A 103 -6.00 -4.61 19.74
CA LYS A 103 -5.46 -5.81 19.08
C LYS A 103 -6.33 -6.20 17.88
N LYS A 104 -7.65 -6.23 18.05
CA LYS A 104 -8.61 -6.53 16.97
C LYS A 104 -8.49 -5.54 15.80
N LYS A 105 -8.49 -4.22 16.06
CA LYS A 105 -8.34 -3.22 14.99
C LYS A 105 -6.99 -3.28 14.28
N LEU A 106 -5.93 -3.67 14.99
CA LEU A 106 -4.61 -3.82 14.39
C LEU A 106 -4.57 -5.05 13.47
N GLU A 107 -5.25 -6.13 13.87
CA GLU A 107 -5.43 -7.33 13.06
C GLU A 107 -6.28 -7.06 11.81
N GLU A 108 -7.42 -6.37 11.95
CA GLU A 108 -8.23 -5.92 10.82
C GLU A 108 -7.38 -5.09 9.83
N LYS A 109 -6.60 -4.12 10.34
CA LYS A 109 -5.68 -3.32 9.51
C LYS A 109 -4.60 -4.17 8.84
N ARG A 110 -4.04 -5.15 9.54
CA ARG A 110 -3.06 -6.09 8.99
C ARG A 110 -3.67 -6.88 7.83
N ASN A 111 -4.85 -7.44 8.03
CA ASN A 111 -5.56 -8.21 7.02
C ASN A 111 -5.90 -7.36 5.80
N LEU A 112 -6.31 -6.10 5.99
CA LEU A 112 -6.53 -5.18 4.88
C LEU A 112 -5.27 -4.96 4.06
N ILE A 113 -4.12 -4.70 4.69
CA ILE A 113 -2.85 -4.41 3.99
C ILE A 113 -2.30 -5.66 3.31
N VAL A 114 -2.30 -6.81 4.00
CA VAL A 114 -1.78 -8.06 3.45
C VAL A 114 -2.64 -8.55 2.27
N ASN A 115 -3.96 -8.39 2.36
CA ASN A 115 -4.87 -8.80 1.29
C ASN A 115 -5.09 -7.73 0.21
N GLN A 116 -4.62 -6.49 0.38
CA GLN A 116 -4.83 -5.40 -0.60
C GLN A 116 -4.14 -5.66 -1.94
N HIS A 117 -3.05 -6.45 -1.93
CA HIS A 117 -2.31 -6.85 -3.12
C HIS A 117 -2.84 -8.17 -3.73
N ARG A 118 -4.06 -8.58 -3.40
CA ARG A 118 -4.71 -9.69 -4.08
C ARG A 118 -5.05 -9.28 -5.51
N THR A 119 -4.56 -10.06 -6.47
CA THR A 119 -4.97 -9.92 -7.87
C THR A 119 -6.47 -10.21 -7.97
N PHE A 120 -7.16 -9.63 -8.96
CA PHE A 120 -8.58 -9.89 -9.22
C PHE A 120 -8.91 -11.39 -9.20
N ALA A 121 -8.03 -12.22 -9.79
CA ALA A 121 -8.14 -13.68 -9.80
C ALA A 121 -8.13 -14.36 -8.42
N SER A 122 -7.54 -13.73 -7.40
CA SER A 122 -7.54 -14.24 -6.01
C SER A 122 -8.73 -13.75 -5.17
N ILE A 123 -9.47 -12.75 -5.65
CA ILE A 123 -10.72 -12.27 -5.04
C ILE A 123 -11.90 -13.12 -5.52
N VAL A 124 -11.91 -13.49 -6.81
CA VAL A 124 -12.95 -14.34 -7.43
C VAL A 124 -12.98 -15.76 -6.85
N LYS A 125 -11.96 -16.19 -6.10
CA LYS A 125 -11.93 -17.49 -5.43
C LYS A 125 -12.58 -17.51 -4.04
N ASP A 126 -12.84 -16.34 -3.46
CA ASP A 126 -13.47 -16.18 -2.14
C ASP A 126 -14.93 -15.73 -2.33
N ASP A 127 -15.79 -16.59 -2.89
CA ASP A 127 -17.19 -16.30 -3.25
C ASP A 127 -18.10 -15.92 -2.03
N ASN A 128 -17.63 -16.11 -0.81
CA ASN A 128 -18.48 -16.06 0.38
C ASN A 128 -18.43 -14.75 1.20
N ASN A 129 -17.72 -13.71 0.75
CA ASN A 129 -17.62 -12.48 1.57
C ASN A 129 -17.57 -11.17 0.79
N PHE A 130 -18.31 -11.08 -0.32
CA PHE A 130 -18.60 -9.76 -0.90
C PHE A 130 -19.67 -9.08 -0.03
N PRO A 131 -19.40 -7.91 0.58
CA PRO A 131 -20.43 -7.20 1.31
C PRO A 131 -21.49 -6.73 0.32
N VAL A 132 -22.72 -7.24 0.46
CA VAL A 132 -23.88 -6.73 -0.28
C VAL A 132 -24.00 -5.25 0.06
N LEU A 133 -23.78 -4.38 -0.93
CA LEU A 133 -24.06 -2.96 -0.81
C LEU A 133 -25.57 -2.83 -0.59
N LYS A 134 -25.98 -2.57 0.65
CA LYS A 134 -27.37 -2.18 0.94
C LYS A 134 -27.60 -0.86 0.23
N SER A 135 -28.35 -0.90 -0.87
CA SER A 135 -28.81 0.30 -1.54
C SER A 135 -29.61 1.13 -0.53
N LYS A 136 -29.23 2.39 -0.36
CA LYS A 136 -30.11 3.37 0.28
C LYS A 136 -31.29 3.61 -0.68
N PRO A 137 -32.52 3.80 -0.18
CA PRO A 137 -33.62 4.18 -1.04
C PRO A 137 -33.26 5.49 -1.75
N VAL A 138 -33.23 5.43 -3.08
CA VAL A 138 -33.05 6.59 -3.95
C VAL A 138 -34.25 7.50 -3.73
N HIS A 139 -34.01 8.76 -3.36
CA HIS A 139 -35.06 9.77 -3.38
C HIS A 139 -35.64 9.84 -4.80
N LYS A 140 -36.96 9.71 -4.92
CA LYS A 140 -37.68 9.78 -6.19
C LYS A 140 -37.33 11.10 -6.89
N ILE A 141 -36.58 11.01 -7.98
CA ILE A 141 -36.51 12.10 -8.95
C ILE A 141 -37.85 12.05 -9.70
N VAL A 142 -38.59 13.15 -9.62
CA VAL A 142 -39.83 13.34 -10.37
C VAL A 142 -39.47 13.39 -11.85
N ASN A 143 -40.03 12.47 -12.63
CA ASN A 143 -39.92 12.47 -14.08
C ASN A 143 -40.70 13.66 -14.63
N ASN A 144 -40.05 14.48 -15.45
CA ASN A 144 -40.74 15.12 -16.56
C ASN A 144 -40.10 14.60 -17.85
N SER A 145 -40.96 14.11 -18.73
CA SER A 145 -40.63 13.33 -19.90
C SER A 145 -40.06 14.18 -21.05
N ASP A 146 -39.40 13.46 -21.97
CA ASP A 146 -39.15 13.83 -23.37
C ASP A 146 -37.95 14.73 -23.68
N ASN A 147 -36.75 14.14 -23.68
CA ASN A 147 -36.02 13.83 -24.93
C ASN A 147 -34.64 13.22 -24.66
N ILE A 148 -34.46 11.98 -25.11
CA ILE A 148 -33.20 11.24 -25.10
C ILE A 148 -32.38 11.69 -26.31
N VAL A 149 -31.20 12.26 -26.08
CA VAL A 149 -30.07 12.15 -27.02
C VAL A 149 -28.96 11.42 -26.27
N ASN A 150 -28.77 10.15 -26.62
CA ASN A 150 -27.68 9.32 -26.12
C ASN A 150 -26.35 9.81 -26.72
N ASP A 151 -25.48 10.41 -25.92
CA ASP A 151 -24.08 10.63 -26.30
C ASP A 151 -23.17 9.65 -25.53
N SER A 152 -22.89 8.52 -26.17
CA SER A 152 -22.06 7.41 -25.67
C SER A 152 -20.56 7.59 -25.96
N THR A 153 -20.09 8.80 -26.26
CA THR A 153 -18.74 8.98 -26.83
C THR A 153 -17.59 9.19 -25.83
N PHE A 154 -17.84 9.30 -24.51
CA PHE A 154 -16.77 9.69 -23.56
C PHE A 154 -16.00 8.55 -22.85
N LEU A 155 -16.43 7.28 -22.95
CA LEU A 155 -15.76 6.17 -22.23
C LEU A 155 -14.86 5.26 -23.10
N ASN A 156 -14.85 5.43 -24.43
CA ASN A 156 -14.14 4.53 -25.34
C ASN A 156 -12.70 4.96 -25.72
N LYS A 157 -12.20 6.10 -25.21
CA LYS A 157 -10.92 6.66 -25.68
C LYS A 157 -9.68 6.14 -24.94
N LYS A 158 -9.82 5.61 -23.72
CA LYS A 158 -8.68 5.18 -22.87
C LYS A 158 -8.34 3.69 -23.02
N SER A 159 -9.34 2.87 -23.36
CA SER A 159 -9.19 1.44 -23.63
C SER A 159 -8.45 1.18 -24.95
N ASN A 160 -8.77 1.91 -26.02
CA ASN A 160 -8.13 1.72 -27.33
C ASN A 160 -6.62 2.05 -27.33
N VAL A 161 -6.17 3.06 -26.59
CA VAL A 161 -4.74 3.47 -26.55
C VAL A 161 -3.83 2.44 -25.88
N VAL A 162 -4.34 1.68 -24.90
CA VAL A 162 -3.58 0.64 -24.21
C VAL A 162 -3.55 -0.66 -25.03
N VAL A 163 -4.63 -0.96 -25.75
CA VAL A 163 -4.72 -2.12 -26.64
C VAL A 163 -3.79 -1.95 -27.85
N GLU A 164 -3.71 -0.76 -28.45
CA GLU A 164 -2.82 -0.50 -29.59
C GLU A 164 -1.32 -0.62 -29.23
N LYS A 165 -0.89 -0.12 -28.06
CA LYS A 165 0.51 -0.22 -27.60
C LYS A 165 0.94 -1.64 -27.28
N ASN A 166 0.05 -2.46 -26.74
CA ASN A 166 0.37 -3.86 -26.44
C ASN A 166 0.55 -4.67 -27.75
N ASN A 167 -0.20 -4.35 -28.79
CA ASN A 167 -0.08 -4.98 -30.10
C ASN A 167 1.27 -4.66 -30.79
N GLU A 168 1.85 -3.48 -30.58
CA GLU A 168 3.18 -3.15 -31.14
C GLU A 168 4.32 -3.88 -30.43
N ILE A 169 4.25 -4.02 -29.10
CA ILE A 169 5.26 -4.75 -28.32
C ILE A 169 5.24 -6.24 -28.68
N GLU A 170 4.07 -6.83 -28.83
CA GLU A 170 3.93 -8.23 -29.27
C GLU A 170 4.46 -8.46 -30.69
N LYS A 171 4.28 -7.49 -31.61
CA LYS A 171 4.87 -7.55 -32.96
C LYS A 171 6.40 -7.50 -32.94
N ILE A 172 6.99 -6.69 -32.06
CA ILE A 172 8.45 -6.59 -31.92
C ILE A 172 9.00 -7.87 -31.26
N ALA A 173 8.34 -8.36 -30.23
CA ALA A 173 8.76 -9.55 -29.47
C ALA A 173 8.70 -10.84 -30.29
N ASN A 174 7.85 -10.89 -31.32
CA ASN A 174 7.69 -12.06 -32.19
C ASN A 174 8.42 -11.91 -33.55
N ASN A 175 9.20 -10.84 -33.74
CA ASN A 175 9.94 -10.64 -34.99
C ASN A 175 11.29 -11.39 -34.94
N GLU A 176 11.41 -12.44 -35.75
CA GLU A 176 12.61 -13.28 -35.82
C GLU A 176 13.89 -12.51 -36.16
N ILE A 177 13.82 -11.45 -36.97
CA ILE A 177 14.97 -10.63 -37.33
C ILE A 177 15.50 -9.89 -36.09
N ILE A 178 14.58 -9.30 -35.32
CA ILE A 178 14.90 -8.58 -34.09
C ILE A 178 15.44 -9.55 -33.04
N LEU A 179 14.77 -10.69 -32.85
CA LEU A 179 15.20 -11.72 -31.89
C LEU A 179 16.61 -12.24 -32.22
N ASN A 180 16.89 -12.53 -33.50
CA ASN A 180 18.21 -12.98 -33.93
C ASN A 180 19.29 -11.91 -33.76
N ALA A 181 18.97 -10.64 -34.03
CA ALA A 181 19.87 -9.52 -33.79
C ALA A 181 20.20 -9.34 -32.30
N ILE A 182 19.21 -9.51 -31.41
CA ILE A 182 19.40 -9.50 -29.95
C ILE A 182 20.39 -10.61 -29.55
N VAL A 183 20.14 -11.84 -29.99
CA VAL A 183 20.99 -12.99 -29.64
C VAL A 183 22.43 -12.79 -30.12
N LYS A 184 22.63 -12.36 -31.38
CA LYS A 184 23.97 -12.07 -31.93
C LYS A 184 24.69 -10.95 -31.16
N SER A 185 23.96 -9.91 -30.78
CA SER A 185 24.51 -8.79 -30.01
C SER A 185 24.95 -9.22 -28.61
N LEU A 186 24.16 -10.06 -27.93
CA LEU A 186 24.52 -10.60 -26.62
C LEU A 186 25.78 -11.48 -26.68
N VAL A 187 25.92 -12.30 -27.73
CA VAL A 187 27.12 -13.11 -27.96
C VAL A 187 28.34 -12.24 -28.26
N ALA A 188 28.20 -11.21 -29.09
CA ALA A 188 29.29 -10.28 -29.41
C ALA A 188 29.78 -9.51 -28.17
N LEU A 189 28.85 -9.10 -27.29
CA LEU A 189 29.17 -8.41 -26.04
C LEU A 189 29.84 -9.36 -25.03
N ALA A 190 29.38 -10.61 -24.93
CA ALA A 190 29.97 -11.62 -24.06
C ALA A 190 31.42 -11.98 -24.46
N ASN A 191 31.74 -11.89 -25.75
CA ASN A 191 33.08 -12.20 -26.28
C ASN A 191 34.02 -10.98 -26.30
N SER A 192 33.56 -9.80 -25.89
CA SER A 192 34.40 -8.59 -25.87
C SER A 192 35.27 -8.55 -24.61
N THR A 193 36.56 -8.87 -24.74
CA THR A 193 37.52 -8.97 -23.63
C THR A 193 38.23 -7.64 -23.30
N GLY A 194 37.51 -6.52 -23.38
CA GLY A 194 38.07 -5.19 -23.15
C GLY A 194 37.78 -4.64 -21.74
N THR A 195 38.72 -3.91 -21.15
CA THR A 195 38.58 -3.25 -19.84
C THR A 195 37.75 -1.96 -19.89
N GLU A 196 37.07 -1.67 -20.99
CA GLU A 196 36.24 -0.46 -21.13
C GLU A 196 34.86 -0.66 -20.49
N PRO A 197 34.33 0.37 -19.80
CA PRO A 197 33.00 0.30 -19.22
C PRO A 197 31.93 0.16 -20.30
N MET A 198 31.04 -0.81 -20.11
CA MET A 198 29.94 -1.09 -21.03
C MET A 198 28.88 0.01 -20.95
N THR A 199 28.82 0.88 -21.96
CA THR A 199 27.89 2.02 -22.04
C THR A 199 26.68 1.69 -22.92
N LEU A 200 25.55 2.37 -22.67
CA LEU A 200 24.31 2.19 -23.43
C LEU A 200 24.48 2.45 -24.93
N ASN A 201 25.32 3.42 -25.30
CA ASN A 201 25.61 3.74 -26.70
C ASN A 201 26.34 2.58 -27.39
N LYS A 202 27.32 1.98 -26.73
CA LYS A 202 28.07 0.82 -27.26
C LYS A 202 27.15 -0.40 -27.48
N ILE A 203 26.20 -0.63 -26.58
CA ILE A 203 25.18 -1.68 -26.74
C ILE A 203 24.27 -1.38 -27.94
N LYS A 204 23.84 -0.13 -28.09
CA LYS A 204 22.98 0.30 -29.20
C LYS A 204 23.69 0.14 -30.54
N ASP A 205 24.95 0.50 -30.64
CA ASP A 205 25.73 0.41 -31.87
C ASP A 205 25.94 -1.06 -32.29
N VAL A 206 26.29 -1.94 -31.35
CA VAL A 206 26.41 -3.40 -31.59
C VAL A 206 25.07 -4.01 -31.98
N PHE A 207 23.97 -3.52 -31.42
CA PHE A 207 22.64 -3.98 -31.80
C PHE A 207 22.27 -3.58 -33.23
N LEU A 208 22.51 -2.31 -33.60
CA LEU A 208 22.22 -1.80 -34.94
C LEU A 208 23.07 -2.48 -36.02
N SER A 209 24.33 -2.82 -35.72
CA SER A 209 25.19 -3.55 -36.67
C SER A 209 24.75 -5.00 -36.92
N ASN A 210 23.97 -5.59 -36.03
CA ASN A 210 23.45 -6.96 -36.16
C ASN A 210 22.02 -7.02 -36.71
N LEU A 211 21.41 -5.84 -36.95
CA LEU A 211 20.04 -5.69 -37.48
C LEU A 211 20.01 -5.53 -39.00
N LEU A 212 21.12 -5.08 -39.61
CA LEU A 212 21.37 -4.99 -41.06
C LEU A 212 22.03 -6.27 -41.57
#